data_AF-A0A2D6RKK1-F1
#
_entry.id   AF-A0A2D6RKK1-F1
#
_cell.length_a   1.000
_cell.length_b   1.000
_cell.length_c   1.000
_cell.angle_alpha   90.00
_cell.angle_beta   90.00
_cell.angle_gamma   90.00
#
_symmetry.space_group_name_H-M   'P 1'
#
loop_
_entity.id
_entity.type
_entity.pdbx_description
1 polymer ?
#
loop_
_entity_poly.entity_id
_entity_poly.type
_entity_poly.pdbx_seq_one_letter_code
_entity_poly.pdbx_strand_id
1 'polypeptide(L)'
;MKELEENIISFWRGAEEVYKIKEFTVATTLYFKCLFITLDLIIFNKQKQTPKDHTERFRILQEEFPNYYLILDKLFEIYRNTYSAKITQENCEKVRDNVIKITKEQRIQLDN
;
A
#
# COMPACT_ATOMS: atom_id res chain seq x y z
N MET A 1 13.95 -6.65 -7.19
CA MET A 1 14.20 -6.39 -5.75
C MET A 1 14.44 -4.92 -5.49
N LYS A 2 15.57 -4.37 -5.96
CA LYS A 2 15.78 -2.92 -5.99
C LYS A 2 14.62 -2.16 -6.65
N GLU A 3 14.09 -2.72 -7.74
CA GLU A 3 12.91 -2.18 -8.44
C GLU A 3 11.64 -2.10 -7.57
N LEU A 4 11.40 -3.04 -6.64
CA LEU A 4 10.23 -2.98 -5.76
C LEU A 4 10.38 -1.82 -4.75
N GLU A 5 11.57 -1.68 -4.15
CA GLU A 5 11.88 -0.58 -3.24
C GLU A 5 11.85 0.79 -3.96
N GLU A 6 12.43 0.87 -5.16
CA GLU A 6 12.38 2.07 -6.01
C GLU A 6 10.93 2.44 -6.36
N ASN A 7 10.09 1.45 -6.68
CA ASN A 7 8.67 1.68 -6.93
C ASN A 7 7.93 2.14 -5.67
N ILE A 8 8.20 1.55 -4.50
CA ILE A 8 7.62 1.98 -3.22
C ILE A 8 7.92 3.46 -2.97
N ILE A 9 9.18 3.87 -3.13
CA ILE A 9 9.61 5.27 -2.95
C ILE A 9 8.94 6.17 -3.99
N SER A 10 8.89 5.76 -5.25
CA SER A 10 8.27 6.54 -6.34
C SER A 10 6.78 6.78 -6.09
N PHE A 11 6.02 5.73 -5.77
CA PHE A 11 4.59 5.85 -5.47
C PHE A 11 4.34 6.65 -4.19
N TRP A 12 5.19 6.50 -3.17
CA TRP A 12 5.11 7.29 -1.96
C TRP A 12 5.28 8.78 -2.24
N ARG A 13 6.35 9.18 -2.95
CA ARG A 13 6.60 10.59 -3.31
C ARG A 13 5.42 11.17 -4.11
N GLY A 14 4.96 10.44 -5.13
CA GLY A 14 3.79 10.85 -5.91
C GLY A 14 2.54 11.00 -5.05
N ALA A 15 2.32 10.10 -4.08
CA ALA A 15 1.20 10.19 -3.15
C ALA A 15 1.28 11.44 -2.26
N GLU A 16 2.46 11.74 -1.70
CA GLU A 16 2.67 12.94 -0.87
C GLU A 16 2.48 14.23 -1.67
N GLU A 17 2.88 14.29 -2.94
CA GLU A 17 2.67 15.45 -3.81
C GLU A 17 1.18 15.75 -4.02
N VAL A 18 0.39 14.74 -4.40
CA VAL A 18 -1.05 14.92 -4.62
C VAL A 18 -1.81 15.12 -3.30
N TYR A 19 -1.29 14.56 -2.19
CA TYR A 19 -1.81 14.80 -0.85
C TYR A 19 -1.66 16.27 -0.44
N LYS A 20 -0.50 16.88 -0.69
CA LYS A 20 -0.20 18.29 -0.37
C LYS A 20 -1.18 19.25 -1.06
N ILE A 21 -1.64 18.93 -2.27
CA ILE A 21 -2.66 19.72 -3.00
C ILE A 21 -4.11 19.30 -2.71
N LYS A 22 -4.34 18.43 -1.72
CA LYS A 22 -5.66 17.97 -1.23
C LYS A 22 -6.43 17.09 -2.23
N GLU A 23 -5.74 16.47 -3.18
CA GLU A 23 -6.32 15.49 -4.10
C GLU A 23 -6.38 14.10 -3.44
N PHE A 24 -7.17 13.96 -2.37
CA PHE A 24 -7.18 12.81 -1.48
C PHE A 24 -7.57 11.48 -2.15
N THR A 25 -8.44 11.50 -3.18
CA THR A 25 -8.77 10.29 -3.94
C THR A 25 -7.56 9.77 -4.71
N VAL A 26 -6.81 10.68 -5.34
CA VAL A 26 -5.59 10.35 -6.11
C VAL A 26 -4.50 9.90 -5.15
N ALA A 27 -4.29 10.64 -4.05
CA ALA A 27 -3.35 10.29 -2.99
C ALA A 27 -3.61 8.88 -2.44
N THR A 28 -4.87 8.58 -2.11
CA THR A 28 -5.29 7.27 -1.61
C THR A 28 -4.95 6.15 -2.60
N THR A 29 -5.21 6.36 -3.89
CA THR A 29 -4.88 5.38 -4.93
C THR A 29 -3.37 5.11 -4.99
N LEU A 30 -2.54 6.15 -4.89
CA LEU A 30 -1.08 6.02 -4.90
C LEU A 30 -0.55 5.38 -3.60
N TYR A 31 -1.11 5.71 -2.44
CA TYR A 31 -0.79 5.02 -1.19
C TYR A 31 -1.13 3.53 -1.25
N PHE A 32 -2.25 3.15 -1.87
CA PHE A 32 -2.56 1.72 -2.08
C PHE A 32 -1.55 1.04 -3.01
N LYS A 33 -1.08 1.70 -4.07
CA LYS A 33 0.01 1.13 -4.90
C LYS A 33 1.28 0.91 -4.06
N CYS A 34 1.63 1.87 -3.21
CA CYS A 34 2.74 1.74 -2.27
C CYS A 34 2.53 0.56 -1.30
N LEU A 35 1.33 0.43 -0.71
CA LEU A 35 0.95 -0.68 0.16
C LEU A 35 1.08 -2.03 -0.56
N PHE A 36 0.49 -2.17 -1.75
CA PHE A 36 0.54 -3.44 -2.49
C PHE A 36 1.96 -3.88 -2.80
N ILE A 37 2.82 -2.96 -3.24
CA ILE A 37 4.21 -3.30 -3.59
C ILE A 37 5.02 -3.60 -2.33
N THR A 38 4.74 -2.92 -1.22
CA THR A 38 5.33 -3.26 0.09
C THR A 38 4.96 -4.67 0.53
N LEU A 39 3.69 -5.07 0.34
CA LEU A 39 3.23 -6.43 0.63
C LEU A 39 3.84 -7.45 -0.33
N ASP A 40 4.00 -7.11 -1.60
CA ASP A 40 4.67 -7.97 -2.58
C ASP A 40 6.15 -8.19 -2.24
N LEU A 41 6.83 -7.17 -1.72
CA LEU A 41 8.19 -7.29 -1.20
C LEU A 41 8.26 -8.23 0.02
N ILE A 42 7.31 -8.12 0.95
CA ILE A 42 7.21 -9.03 2.11
C ILE A 42 7.02 -10.48 1.66
N ILE A 43 6.10 -10.72 0.74
CA ILE A 43 5.84 -12.05 0.17
C ILE A 43 7.09 -12.56 -0.54
N PHE A 44 7.70 -11.74 -1.41
CA PHE A 44 8.90 -12.11 -2.14
C PHE A 44 10.06 -12.46 -1.21
N ASN A 45 10.26 -11.71 -0.12
CA ASN A 45 11.34 -11.98 0.81
C ASN A 45 11.26 -13.40 1.40
N LYS A 46 10.05 -13.90 1.63
CA LYS A 46 9.78 -15.25 2.13
C LYS A 46 9.76 -16.31 1.03
N GLN A 47 8.99 -16.10 -0.05
CA GLN A 47 8.69 -17.13 -1.07
C GLN A 47 9.56 -17.05 -2.33
N LYS A 48 10.33 -15.96 -2.51
CA LYS A 48 11.09 -15.64 -3.72
C LYS A 48 10.24 -15.50 -4.99
N GLN A 49 8.94 -15.25 -4.82
CA GLN A 49 7.98 -15.01 -5.89
C GLN A 49 7.08 -13.84 -5.50
N THR A 50 6.62 -13.08 -6.49
CA THR A 50 5.60 -12.04 -6.31
C THR A 50 4.24 -12.57 -6.78
N PRO A 51 3.13 -12.15 -6.15
CA PRO A 51 1.81 -12.52 -6.62
C PRO A 51 1.54 -11.93 -8.03
N LYS A 52 0.74 -12.63 -8.81
CA LYS A 52 0.36 -12.26 -10.19
C LYS A 52 -0.76 -11.23 -10.22
N ASP A 53 -1.63 -11.26 -9.22
CA ASP A 53 -2.80 -10.40 -9.13
C ASP A 53 -3.24 -10.16 -7.67
N HIS A 54 -4.32 -9.39 -7.50
CA HIS A 54 -4.88 -9.11 -6.17
C HIS A 54 -5.39 -10.37 -5.47
N THR A 55 -6.05 -11.28 -6.20
CA THR A 55 -6.62 -12.50 -5.61
C THR A 55 -5.52 -13.38 -5.01
N GLU A 56 -4.45 -13.59 -5.77
CA GLU A 56 -3.29 -14.35 -5.30
C GLU A 56 -2.60 -13.67 -4.12
N ARG A 57 -2.44 -12.34 -4.16
CA ARG A 57 -1.90 -11.56 -3.04
C ARG A 57 -2.72 -11.75 -1.77
N PHE A 58 -4.04 -11.58 -1.85
CA PHE A 58 -4.93 -11.73 -0.69
C PHE A 58 -4.86 -13.16 -0.13
N ARG A 59 -4.87 -14.18 -0.99
CA ARG A 59 -4.77 -15.59 -0.59
C ARG A 59 -3.47 -15.87 0.16
N ILE A 60 -2.32 -15.46 -0.41
CA ILE A 60 -1.01 -15.66 0.22
C ILE A 60 -0.94 -14.93 1.57
N LEU A 61 -1.41 -13.68 1.64
CA LEU A 61 -1.41 -12.93 2.89
C LEU A 61 -2.30 -13.61 3.95
N GLN A 62 -3.47 -14.13 3.56
CA GLN A 62 -4.37 -14.80 4.50
C GLN A 62 -3.74 -16.07 5.08
N GLU A 63 -3.07 -16.87 4.25
CA GLU A 63 -2.46 -18.14 4.64
C GLU A 63 -1.18 -17.94 5.46
N GLU A 64 -0.36 -16.95 5.09
CA GLU A 64 1.02 -16.87 5.58
C GLU A 64 1.38 -15.61 6.35
N PHE A 65 0.58 -14.55 6.22
CA PHE A 65 0.83 -13.24 6.81
C PHE A 65 -0.46 -12.62 7.36
N PRO A 66 -1.17 -13.32 8.28
CA PRO A 66 -2.53 -12.95 8.68
C PRO A 66 -2.63 -11.52 9.24
N ASN A 67 -1.58 -11.01 9.89
CA ASN A 67 -1.55 -9.63 10.38
C ASN A 67 -1.62 -8.61 9.23
N TYR A 68 -0.88 -8.84 8.14
CA TYR A 68 -0.89 -7.97 6.97
C TYR A 68 -2.18 -8.13 6.16
N TYR A 69 -2.72 -9.36 6.10
CA TYR A 69 -4.05 -9.61 5.53
C TYR A 69 -5.13 -8.79 6.23
N LEU A 70 -5.20 -8.83 7.56
CA LEU A 70 -6.23 -8.10 8.32
C LEU A 70 -6.15 -6.59 8.12
N ILE A 71 -4.94 -6.03 8.02
CA ILE A 71 -4.75 -4.62 7.70
C ILE A 71 -5.24 -4.33 6.28
N LEU A 72 -4.81 -5.12 5.31
CA LEU A 72 -5.19 -4.90 3.92
C LEU A 72 -6.70 -5.01 3.71
N ASP A 73 -7.33 -6.05 4.26
CA ASP A 73 -8.77 -6.31 4.16
C ASP A 73 -9.59 -5.14 4.71
N LYS A 74 -9.24 -4.65 5.90
CA LYS A 74 -9.88 -3.49 6.51
C LYS A 74 -9.75 -2.21 5.67
N LEU A 75 -8.61 -2.01 5.02
CA LEU A 75 -8.38 -0.84 4.17
C LEU A 75 -9.01 -1.00 2.78
N PHE A 76 -9.20 -2.23 2.30
CA PHE A 76 -9.59 -2.49 0.91
C PHE A 76 -10.96 -1.90 0.53
N GLU A 77 -11.86 -1.70 1.49
CA GLU A 77 -13.10 -0.96 1.26
C GLU A 77 -12.84 0.49 0.82
N ILE A 78 -11.89 1.18 1.47
CA ILE A 78 -11.48 2.54 1.10
C ILE A 78 -10.91 2.54 -0.33
N TYR A 79 -10.12 1.51 -0.68
CA TYR A 79 -9.59 1.36 -2.03
C TYR A 79 -10.71 1.22 -3.07
N ARG A 80 -11.69 0.35 -2.85
CA ARG A 80 -12.81 0.18 -3.79
C ARG A 80 -13.61 1.47 -3.97
N ASN A 81 -13.71 2.28 -2.92
CA ASN A 81 -14.41 3.55 -2.98
C ASN A 81 -13.69 4.59 -3.86
N THR A 82 -12.37 4.46 -4.14
CA THR A 82 -11.67 5.41 -5.02
C THR A 82 -12.22 5.42 -6.45
N TYR A 83 -12.85 4.33 -6.88
CA TYR A 83 -13.44 4.21 -8.22
C TYR A 83 -14.81 4.87 -8.36
N SER A 84 -15.51 5.13 -7.26
CA SER A 84 -16.93 5.50 -7.28
C SER A 84 -17.29 6.68 -6.38
N ALA A 85 -16.38 7.11 -5.48
CA ALA A 85 -16.62 8.17 -4.52
C ALA A 85 -15.37 9.02 -4.28
N LYS A 86 -15.59 10.25 -3.81
CA LYS A 86 -14.52 11.12 -3.32
C LYS A 86 -14.05 10.61 -1.95
N ILE A 87 -12.74 10.44 -1.79
CA ILE A 87 -12.15 10.03 -0.51
C ILE A 87 -11.97 11.26 0.38
N THR A 88 -12.33 11.12 1.66
CA THR A 88 -12.09 12.14 2.69
C THR A 88 -10.62 12.16 3.08
N GLN A 89 -10.16 13.29 3.62
CA GLN A 89 -8.81 13.39 4.19
C GLN A 89 -8.55 12.30 5.24
N GLU A 90 -9.50 12.07 6.15
CA GLU A 90 -9.39 11.08 7.22
C GLU A 90 -9.17 9.65 6.67
N ASN A 91 -9.92 9.26 5.63
CA ASN A 91 -9.73 7.94 5.03
C ASN A 91 -8.41 7.84 4.25
N CYS A 92 -7.95 8.93 3.64
CA CYS A 92 -6.64 9.00 3.02
C CYS A 92 -5.51 8.85 4.05
N GLU A 93 -5.58 9.58 5.16
CA GLU A 93 -4.64 9.51 6.29
C GLU A 93 -4.60 8.12 6.90
N LYS A 94 -5.73 7.44 7.08
CA LYS A 94 -5.78 6.04 7.55
C LYS A 94 -4.94 5.11 6.67
N VAL A 95 -5.01 5.26 5.35
CA VAL A 95 -4.23 4.43 4.41
C VAL A 95 -2.75 4.82 4.49
N ARG A 96 -2.46 6.12 4.44
CA ARG A 96 -1.11 6.69 4.56
C ARG A 96 -0.37 6.20 5.81
N ASP A 97 -1.01 6.27 6.97
CA ASP A 97 -0.41 5.89 8.25
C ASP A 97 -0.09 4.39 8.31
N ASN A 98 -0.94 3.55 7.71
CA ASN A 98 -0.67 2.11 7.60
C ASN A 98 0.50 1.83 6.64
N VAL A 99 0.62 2.57 5.54
CA VAL A 99 1.79 2.48 4.66
C VAL A 99 3.06 2.82 5.44
N ILE A 100 3.11 3.95 6.14
CA ILE A 100 4.26 4.37 6.96
C ILE A 100 4.62 3.28 7.99
N LYS A 101 3.61 2.74 8.68
CA LYS A 101 3.82 1.71 9.69
C LYS A 101 4.47 0.46 9.08
N ILE A 102 3.91 -0.06 7.99
CA ILE A 102 4.39 -1.32 7.38
C ILE A 102 5.76 -1.13 6.74
N THR A 103 6.02 -0.03 6.03
CA THR A 103 7.33 0.24 5.43
C THR A 103 8.42 0.38 6.49
N LYS A 104 8.10 1.01 7.63
CA LYS A 104 9.01 1.10 8.79
C LYS A 104 9.33 -0.27 9.38
N GLU A 105 8.35 -1.17 9.51
CA GLU A 105 8.58 -2.56 9.95
C GLU A 105 9.55 -3.30 9.02
N GLN A 106 9.46 -3.02 7.72
CA GLN A 106 10.34 -3.59 6.68
C GLN A 106 11.67 -2.84 6.52
N ARG A 107 11.95 -1.82 7.37
CA ARG A 107 13.16 -0.98 7.32
C ARG A 107 13.35 -0.25 5.98
N ILE A 108 12.25 0.00 5.26
CA ILE A 108 12.25 0.79 4.03
C ILE A 108 12.22 2.27 4.42
N GLN A 109 13.16 3.06 3.92
CA GLN A 109 13.18 4.50 4.14
C GLN A 109 12.26 5.18 3.13
N LEU A 110 11.24 5.86 3.64
CA LEU A 110 10.38 6.73 2.85
C LEU A 110 10.92 8.16 2.94
N ASP A 111 10.97 8.84 1.79
CA ASP A 111 11.36 10.25 1.74
C ASP A 111 10.14 11.16 1.97
N ASN A 112 10.34 12.29 2.64
CA ASN A 112 9.29 13.29 2.94
C ASN A 112 9.17 14.39 1.88
#